data_AF-A0A7J3JDZ2-F1
#
_entry.id   AF-A0A7J3JDZ2-F1
#
_cell.length_a   1.000
_cell.length_b   1.000
_cell.length_c   1.000
_cell.angle_alpha   90.00
_cell.angle_beta   90.00
_cell.angle_gamma   90.00
#
_symmetry.space_group_name_H-M   'P 1'
#
loop_
_entity.id
_entity.type
_entity.pdbx_description
1 polymer ?
#
loop_
_entity_poly.entity_id
_entity_poly.type
_entity_poly.pdbx_seq_one_letter_code
_entity_poly.pdbx_strand_id
1 'polypeptide(L)' 'MTVISEQDQQITPMQTIKMKCEKCDNNMVYVWQVQTRGGDEASTQFMRCTKCGHTFREYT' A
#
# COMPACT_ATOMS: atom_id res chain seq x y z
N MET A 1 30.27 -6.21 11.53
CA MET A 1 29.30 -5.17 11.96
C MET A 1 28.90 -4.42 10.70
N THR A 2 27.78 -4.81 10.07
CA THR A 2 27.38 -4.23 8.79
C THR A 2 26.77 -2.85 9.04
N VAL A 3 27.54 -1.83 8.70
CA VAL A 3 27.11 -0.43 8.62
C VAL A 3 26.05 -0.32 7.52
N ILE A 4 24.81 -0.12 7.93
CA ILE A 4 23.71 0.21 7.03
C ILE A 4 23.78 1.73 6.85
N SER A 5 24.26 2.15 5.68
CA SER A 5 24.41 3.55 5.31
C SER A 5 23.06 4.27 5.31
N GLU A 6 22.98 5.39 6.02
CA GLU A 6 21.78 6.21 6.29
C GLU A 6 21.29 7.01 5.06
N GLN A 7 21.42 6.48 3.85
CA GLN A 7 21.06 7.18 2.60
C GLN A 7 19.83 6.61 1.86
N ASP A 8 19.15 5.62 2.43
CA ASP A 8 17.92 5.05 1.84
C ASP A 8 16.66 5.36 2.65
N GLN A 9 16.62 6.55 3.26
CA GLN A 9 15.48 7.00 4.03
C GLN A 9 14.39 7.57 3.10
N GLN A 10 13.76 6.74 2.25
CA GLN A 10 12.44 7.02 1.68
C GLN A 10 11.75 5.81 1.03
N ILE A 11 12.23 4.57 1.19
CA ILE A 11 11.49 3.40 0.71
C ILE A 11 10.50 2.97 1.78
N THR A 12 9.34 3.62 1.82
CA THR A 12 8.18 3.08 2.52
C THR A 12 7.97 1.63 2.04
N PRO A 13 7.95 0.60 2.91
CA PRO A 13 7.83 -0.80 2.50
C PRO A 13 6.41 -1.16 1.99
N MET A 14 5.64 -0.16 1.57
CA MET A 14 4.33 -0.34 0.97
C MET A 14 4.54 -0.99 -0.39
N GLN A 15 3.97 -2.19 -0.57
CA GLN A 15 4.02 -2.88 -1.84
C GLN A 15 3.33 -2.02 -2.89
N THR A 16 3.93 -1.83 -4.07
CA THR A 16 3.26 -1.15 -5.19
C THR A 16 2.77 -2.18 -6.19
N ILE A 17 1.48 -2.16 -6.50
CA ILE A 17 0.90 -3.03 -7.53
C ILE A 17 0.40 -2.22 -8.72
N LYS A 18 0.29 -2.88 -9.87
CA LYS A 18 -0.26 -2.28 -11.07
C LYS A 18 -1.78 -2.36 -11.07
N MET A 19 -2.43 -1.30 -10.61
CA MET A 19 -3.89 -1.18 -10.61
C MET A 19 -4.31 0.17 -11.19
N LYS A 20 -5.37 0.14 -12.00
CA LYS A 20 -5.94 1.32 -12.64
C LYS A 20 -6.75 2.14 -11.64
N CYS A 21 -6.37 3.40 -11.45
CA CYS A 21 -7.11 4.33 -10.60
C CYS A 21 -8.24 5.01 -11.39
N GLU A 22 -9.47 4.87 -10.92
CA GLU A 22 -10.67 5.45 -11.55
C GLU A 22 -10.67 6.99 -11.56
N LYS A 23 -9.88 7.63 -10.70
CA LYS A 23 -9.80 9.10 -10.59
C LYS A 23 -8.83 9.75 -11.57
N CYS A 24 -7.69 9.11 -11.85
CA CYS A 24 -6.57 9.76 -12.54
C CYS A 24 -5.92 8.91 -13.64
N ASP A 25 -6.52 7.74 -13.94
CA ASP A 25 -6.05 6.75 -14.91
C ASP A 25 -4.61 6.25 -14.65
N ASN A 26 -4.12 6.41 -13.42
CA ASN A 26 -2.80 5.91 -13.06
C ASN A 26 -2.83 4.39 -12.90
N ASN A 27 -1.73 3.73 -13.25
CA ASN A 27 -1.61 2.26 -13.18
C ASN A 27 -0.74 1.80 -12.01
N MET A 28 -0.50 2.66 -11.01
CA MET A 28 0.31 2.34 -9.85
C MET A 28 -0.42 2.76 -8.57
N VAL A 29 -0.53 1.82 -7.63
CA VAL A 29 -1.09 2.07 -6.31
C VAL A 29 -0.22 1.39 -5.25
N TYR A 30 -0.08 2.02 -4.09
CA TYR A 30 0.44 1.40 -2.89
C TYR A 30 -0.63 0.49 -2.30
N VAL A 31 -0.28 -0.73 -1.93
CA VAL A 31 -1.15 -1.67 -1.23
C VAL A 31 -0.51 -2.07 0.09
N TRP A 32 -1.31 -2.09 1.15
CA TRP A 32 -0.93 -2.64 2.43
C TRP A 32 -2.12 -3.34 3.07
N GLN A 33 -1.86 -4.44 3.75
CA GLN A 33 -2.86 -5.18 4.50
C GLN A 33 -2.84 -4.75 5.96
N VAL A 34 -4.01 -4.58 6.57
CA VAL A 34 -4.14 -4.31 7.99
C VAL A 34 -4.86 -5.50 8.61
N GLN A 35 -4.17 -6.18 9.53
CA GLN A 35 -4.78 -7.24 10.34
C GLN A 35 -5.60 -6.57 11.44
N THR A 36 -6.92 -6.65 11.36
CA THR A 36 -7.78 -6.28 12.48
C THR A 36 -7.70 -7.39 13.54
N ARG A 37 -7.50 -7.00 14.81
CA ARG A 37 -7.45 -7.93 15.95
C ARG A 37 -8.87 -8.39 16.31
N GLY A 38 -9.49 -9.18 15.44
CA GLY A 38 -10.80 -9.77 15.64
C GLY A 38 -10.85 -11.07 14.86
N GLY A 39 -10.86 -12.21 15.57
CA GLY A 39 -10.65 -13.55 15.01
C GLY A 39 -11.74 -14.09 14.07
N ASP A 40 -12.53 -13.22 13.43
CA ASP A 40 -13.64 -13.57 12.53
C ASP A 40 -13.71 -12.69 11.27
N GLU A 41 -12.88 -11.63 11.14
CA GLU A 41 -12.87 -10.75 9.97
C GLU A 41 -11.61 -10.96 9.13
N ALA A 42 -11.81 -11.10 7.82
CA ALA A 42 -10.73 -11.28 6.86
C ALA A 42 -9.84 -10.03 6.75
N SER A 43 -8.56 -10.26 6.42
CA SER A 43 -7.55 -9.23 6.24
C SER A 43 -8.01 -8.13 5.30
N THR A 44 -8.19 -6.90 5.79
CA THR A 44 -8.56 -5.78 4.92
C THR A 44 -7.33 -5.27 4.19
N GLN A 45 -7.38 -5.25 2.86
CA GLN A 45 -6.34 -4.64 2.03
C GLN A 45 -6.73 -3.20 1.70
N PHE A 46 -5.80 -2.27 1.96
CA PHE A 46 -5.93 -0.87 1.61
C PHE A 46 -5.05 -0.57 0.41
N MET A 47 -5.59 0.21 -0.52
CA MET A 47 -4.97 0.55 -1.79
C MET A 47 -5.00 2.06 -1.95
N ARG A 48 -3.87 2.69 -2.21
CA ARG A 48 -3.73 4.14 -2.36
C ARG A 48 -3.01 4.49 -3.63
N CYS A 49 -3.65 5.32 -4.45
CA CYS A 49 -3.04 5.81 -5.67
C CYS A 49 -1.78 6.62 -5.39
N THR A 50 -0.68 6.30 -6.08
CA THR A 50 0.60 7.02 -5.94
C THR A 50 0.54 8.44 -6.53
N LYS A 51 -0.40 8.71 -7.44
CA LYS A 51 -0.52 9.97 -8.19
C LYS A 51 -1.52 10.94 -7.58
N CYS A 52 -2.74 10.51 -7.30
CA CYS A 52 -3.81 11.37 -6.77
C CYS A 52 -4.08 11.18 -5.27
N GLY A 53 -3.48 10.16 -4.64
CA GLY A 53 -3.70 9.87 -3.22
C GLY A 53 -5.07 9.30 -2.89
N HIS A 54 -5.88 8.91 -3.89
CA HIS A 54 -7.16 8.25 -3.65
C HIS A 54 -6.95 6.89 -2.99
N THR A 55 -7.60 6.67 -1.84
CA THR A 55 -7.50 5.43 -1.06
C THR A 55 -8.84 4.69 -1.09
N PHE A 56 -8.79 3.39 -1.38
CA PHE A 56 -9.92 2.48 -1.36
C PHE A 56 -9.51 1.18 -0.66
N ARG A 57 -10.50 0.41 -0.23
CA ARG A 57 -10.30 -0.84 0.54
C ARG A 57 -10.95 -1.99 -0.20
N GLU A 58 -10.25 -3.11 -0.28
CA GLU A 58 -10.78 -4.37 -0.77
C GLU A 58 -11.10 -5.24 0.44
N TYR A 59 -12.37 -5.62 0.55
CA TYR A 59 -12.82 -6.64 1.50
C TYR A 59 -12.69 -7.98 0.79
N THR A 60 -11.69 -8.77 1.18
CA THR A 60 -11.73 -10.23 0.97
C THR A 60 -12.49 -10.84 2.13
#